data_AF-A0A2D6LJ41-F1
#
_entry.id   AF-A0A2D6LJ41-F1
#
_cell.length_a   1.000
_cell.length_b   1.000
_cell.length_c   1.000
_cell.angle_alpha   90.00
_cell.angle_beta   90.00
_cell.angle_gamma   90.00
#
_symmetry.space_group_name_H-M   'P 1'
#
loop_
_entity.id
_entity.type
_entity.pdbx_description
1 polymer ?
#
loop_
_entity_poly.entity_id
_entity_poly.type
_entity_poly.pdbx_seq_one_letter_code
_entity_poly.pdbx_strand_id
1 'polypeptide(L)' 'MIMPGVEQAEKVADWLVIVGALNAGLAGVGSFIGTDLNVINIALGSISDGLVANVVYVLIGASALWVLKGKLGK' A
#
# COMPACT_ATOMS: atom_id res chain seq x y z
N MET A 1 -17.00 -8.25 -22.08
CA MET A 1 -17.59 -6.99 -21.58
C MET A 1 -16.88 -6.65 -20.28
N ILE A 2 -16.02 -5.64 -20.26
CA ILE A 2 -15.40 -5.17 -19.01
C ILE A 2 -16.49 -4.51 -18.19
N MET A 3 -16.74 -5.01 -16.99
CA MET A 3 -17.65 -4.34 -16.06
C MET A 3 -16.99 -2.99 -15.71
N PRO A 4 -17.66 -1.84 -15.92
CA PRO A 4 -17.04 -0.52 -15.73
C PRO A 4 -16.48 -0.29 -14.32
N GLY A 5 -16.94 -1.05 -13.31
CA GLY A 5 -16.38 -1.00 -11.96
C GLY A 5 -15.00 -1.66 -11.80
N VAL A 6 -14.62 -2.62 -12.64
CA VAL A 6 -13.35 -3.36 -12.51
C VAL A 6 -12.17 -2.51 -12.95
N GLU A 7 -12.29 -1.76 -14.05
CA GLU A 7 -11.22 -0.87 -14.54
C GLU A 7 -10.86 0.21 -13.51
N GLN A 8 -11.86 0.77 -12.84
CA GLN A 8 -11.64 1.79 -11.81
C GLN A 8 -11.01 1.19 -10.56
N ALA A 9 -11.42 -0.02 -10.17
CA ALA A 9 -10.82 -0.73 -9.06
C ALA A 9 -9.36 -1.11 -9.32
N GLU A 10 -9.01 -1.52 -10.55
CA GLU A 10 -7.63 -1.82 -10.95
C GLU A 10 -6.74 -0.58 -10.84
N LYS A 11 -7.18 0.57 -11.37
CA LYS A 11 -6.41 1.83 -11.26
C LYS A 11 -6.16 2.22 -9.80
N VAL A 12 -7.16 2.08 -8.93
CA VAL A 12 -7.01 2.37 -7.49
C VAL A 12 -6.07 1.38 -6.83
N ALA A 13 -6.19 0.09 -7.14
CA ALA A 13 -5.29 -0.95 -6.62
C ALA A 13 -3.84 -0.73 -7.04
N ASP A 14 -3.59 -0.37 -8.30
CA ASP A 14 -2.25 -0.05 -8.81
C ASP A 14 -1.61 1.11 -8.03
N TRP A 15 -2.36 2.19 -7.81
CA TRP A 15 -1.87 3.31 -6.99
C TRP A 15 -1.63 2.92 -5.54
N LEU A 16 -2.51 2.13 -4.93
CA LEU A 16 -2.32 1.62 -3.57
C LEU A 16 -1.07 0.74 -3.44
N VAL A 17 -0.80 -0.11 -4.43
CA VAL A 17 0.43 -0.93 -4.47
C VAL A 17 1.67 -0.06 -4.61
N ILE A 18 1.66 0.92 -5.52
CA ILE A 18 2.82 1.81 -5.74
C ILE A 18 3.10 2.62 -4.48
N VAL A 19 2.10 3.31 -3.93
CA VAL A 19 2.26 4.14 -2.73
C VAL A 19 2.63 3.29 -1.52
N GLY A 20 1.99 2.14 -1.35
CA GLY A 20 2.27 1.22 -0.25
C GLY A 20 3.67 0.63 -0.30
N ALA A 21 4.13 0.20 -1.48
CA ALA A 21 5.49 -0.33 -1.66
C ALA A 21 6.55 0.75 -1.43
N LEU A 22 6.32 1.99 -1.90
CA LEU A 22 7.19 3.12 -1.63
C LEU A 22 7.24 3.44 -0.13
N ASN A 23 6.10 3.48 0.56
CA ASN A 23 6.03 3.71 2.01
C ASN A 23 6.78 2.62 2.79
N ALA A 24 6.61 1.35 2.43
CA ALA A 24 7.32 0.24 3.05
C ALA A 24 8.84 0.32 2.83
N GLY A 25 9.28 0.68 1.62
CA GLY A 25 10.69 0.91 1.31
C GLY A 25 11.28 2.07 2.12
N LEU A 26 10.56 3.19 2.21
CA LEU A 26 10.97 4.35 3.03
C LEU A 26 11.04 3.97 4.51
N ALA A 27 10.03 3.30 5.05
CA ALA A 27 10.04 2.82 6.44
C ALA A 27 11.24 1.91 6.73
N GLY A 28 11.59 1.02 5.79
CA GLY A 28 12.79 0.18 5.87
C GLY A 28 14.09 1.00 5.89
N VAL A 29 14.26 1.94 4.95
CA VAL A 29 15.41 2.85 4.92
C VAL A 29 15.50 3.68 6.20
N GLY A 30 14.37 4.20 6.67
CA GLY A 30 14.26 4.96 7.90
C GLY A 30 14.77 4.20 9.12
N SER A 31 14.45 2.90 9.20
CA SER A 31 14.95 2.00 10.24
C SER A 31 16.49 1.91 10.26
N PHE A 32 17.15 1.90 9.10
CA PHE A 32 18.62 1.87 9.02
C PHE A 32 19.28 3.19 9.42
N ILE A 33 18.61 4.32 9.22
CA ILE A 33 19.14 5.66 9.53
C ILE A 33 18.56 6.24 10.83
N GLY A 34 17.82 5.44 11.61
CA GLY A 34 17.21 5.87 12.87
C GLY A 34 16.18 7.00 12.75
N THR A 35 15.55 7.15 11.59
CA THR A 35 14.58 8.21 11.29
C THR A 35 13.26 7.59 10.84
N ASP A 36 12.13 8.06 11.38
CA ASP A 36 10.83 7.61 10.87
C ASP A 36 10.55 8.23 9.50
N LEU A 37 10.63 7.39 8.46
CA LEU A 37 10.31 7.75 7.08
C LEU A 37 8.99 7.12 6.62
N ASN A 38 8.24 6.52 7.53
CA ASN A 38 6.94 5.98 7.21
C ASN A 38 5.96 7.14 7.00
N VAL A 39 5.58 7.37 5.74
CA VAL A 39 4.67 8.44 5.33
C VAL A 39 3.32 8.33 6.03
N ILE A 40 2.85 7.11 6.36
CA ILE A 40 1.62 6.93 7.14
C ILE A 40 1.80 7.49 8.56
N ASN A 41 2.92 7.18 9.23
CA ASN A 41 3.26 7.80 10.51
C ASN A 41 3.42 9.31 10.42
N ILE A 42 4.09 9.81 9.38
CA ILE A 42 4.37 11.23 9.26
C ILE A 42 3.07 12.02 9.03
N ALA A 43 2.20 11.52 8.14
CA ALA A 43 0.99 12.23 7.74
C ALA A 43 -0.12 12.17 8.79
N LEU A 44 -0.25 11.03 9.47
CA LEU A 44 -1.33 10.78 10.42
C LEU A 44 -0.84 10.92 11.89
N GLY A 45 0.46 11.12 12.12
CA GLY A 45 1.10 11.00 13.43
C GLY A 45 1.50 9.54 13.71
N SER A 46 2.20 9.26 14.81
CA SER A 46 2.68 7.92 15.22
C SER A 46 1.57 6.89 15.51
N ILE A 47 0.41 7.02 14.87
CA ILE A 47 -0.66 6.03 14.84
C ILE A 47 -0.31 4.77 14.04
N SER A 48 0.88 4.64 13.43
CA SER A 48 1.30 3.34 12.86
C SER A 48 1.63 2.25 13.88
N ASP A 49 1.52 2.54 15.17
CA ASP A 49 1.46 1.54 16.23
C ASP A 49 0.01 1.15 16.62
N GLY A 50 -0.99 1.63 15.88
CA GLY A 50 -2.42 1.43 16.15
C GLY A 50 -3.17 0.63 15.08
N LEU A 51 -4.38 0.16 15.44
CA LEU A 51 -5.29 -0.64 14.60
C LEU A 51 -5.51 -0.06 13.18
N VAL A 52 -5.50 1.27 13.02
CA VAL A 52 -5.79 1.95 11.75
C VAL A 52 -4.70 1.74 10.70
N ALA A 53 -3.42 1.80 11.07
CA ALA A 53 -2.34 1.57 10.11
C ALA A 53 -2.25 0.11 9.68
N ASN A 54 -2.56 -0.82 10.59
CA ASN A 54 -2.65 -2.25 10.25
C ASN A 54 -3.71 -2.50 9.17
N VAL A 55 -4.85 -1.80 9.20
CA VAL A 55 -5.85 -1.88 8.13
C VAL A 55 -5.26 -1.39 6.81
N VAL A 56 -4.55 -0.26 6.80
CA VAL A 56 -3.94 0.27 5.56
C VAL A 56 -2.86 -0.67 5.01
N TYR A 57 -2.02 -1.26 5.86
CA TYR A 57 -1.05 -2.28 5.43
C TYR A 57 -1.71 -3.54 4.87
N VAL A 58 -2.80 -4.00 5.48
CA VAL A 58 -3.59 -5.11 4.96
C VAL A 58 -4.18 -4.76 3.60
N LEU A 59 -4.70 -3.54 3.42
CA LEU A 59 -5.21 -3.08 2.12
C LEU A 59 -4.10 -3.05 1.08
N ILE A 60 -2.90 -2.53 1.41
CA ILE A 60 -1.73 -2.54 0.52
C ILE A 60 -1.36 -3.98 0.12
N GLY A 61 -1.24 -4.89 1.09
CA GLY A 61 -0.92 -6.30 0.83
C GLY A 61 -1.99 -7.00 -0.01
N ALA A 62 -3.27 -6.75 0.27
CA ALA A 62 -4.38 -7.30 -0.51
C ALA A 62 -4.41 -6.75 -1.95
N SER A 63 -4.14 -5.45 -2.14
CA SER A 63 -4.00 -4.85 -3.47
C SER A 63 -2.85 -5.48 -4.25
N ALA A 64 -1.71 -5.77 -3.60
CA ALA A 64 -0.59 -6.44 -4.26
C ALA A 64 -0.98 -7.84 -4.76
N LEU A 65 -1.75 -8.60 -3.98
CA LEU A 65 -2.29 -9.91 -4.41
C LEU A 65 -3.27 -9.78 -5.57
N TRP A 66 -4.16 -8.77 -5.57
CA TRP A 66 -5.11 -8.51 -6.66
C TRP A 66 -4.40 -8.18 -7.97
N VAL A 67 -3.43 -7.25 -7.93
CA VAL A 67 -2.63 -6.87 -9.09
C VAL A 67 -1.80 -8.07 -9.59
N LEU A 68 -1.17 -8.82 -8.69
CA LEU A 68 -0.40 -10.02 -9.04
C LEU A 68 -1.29 -11.05 -9.75
N LYS A 69 -2.49 -11.32 -9.23
CA LYS A 69 -3.47 -12.21 -9.88
C LYS A 69 -3.85 -11.71 -11.28
N GLY A 70 -4.08 -10.41 -11.44
CA GLY A 70 -4.38 -9.81 -12.76
C GLY A 70 -3.21 -9.89 -13.75
N LYS A 71 -1.97 -9.89 -13.27
CA LYS A 71 -0.76 -10.05 -14.10
C LYS A 71 -0.43 -11.50 -14.43
N LEU A 72 -0.69 -12.44 -13.52
CA LEU A 72 -0.45 -13.88 -13.71
C LEU A 72 -1.60 -14.61 -14.45
N GLY A 73 -2.80 -14.02 -14.45
CA GLY A 73 -3.98 -14.54 -15.15
C GLY A 73 -4.13 -14.06 -16.60
N LYS A 74 -3.09 -13.41 -17.15
CA LYS A 74 -2.91 -13.15 -18.59
C LYS A 74 -1.97 -14.18 -19.17
#